data_AF-A0A978TD01-F1
#
_entry.id   AF-A0A978TD01-F1
#
_cell.length_a   1.000
_cell.length_b   1.000
_cell.length_c   1.000
_cell.angle_alpha   90.00
_cell.angle_beta   90.00
_cell.angle_gamma   90.00
#
_symmetry.space_group_name_H-M   'P 1'
#
loop_
_entity.id
_entity.type
_entity.pdbx_description
1 polymer ?
#
loop_
_entity_poly.entity_id
_entity_poly.type
_entity_poly.pdbx_seq_one_letter_code
_entity_poly.pdbx_strand_id
1 'polypeptide(L)' 'MRRQVKIEHLRHHLENLTSHPDLREAMRTVVAVDEPIQIDDQATFKLKSMGLIRKQGDRVEPLGDLYRFYFRSRLGVNQG' A
#
# COMPACT_ATOMS: atom_id res chain seq x y z
N MET A 1 -16.57 6.41 -18.02
CA MET A 1 -15.09 6.19 -18.05
C MET A 1 -14.81 4.75 -17.63
N ARG A 2 -14.51 3.85 -18.57
CA ARG A 2 -14.38 2.40 -18.29
C ARG A 2 -13.00 2.11 -17.69
N ARG A 3 -13.00 1.43 -16.53
CA ARG A 3 -11.84 0.83 -15.85
C ARG A 3 -10.99 0.03 -16.82
N GLN A 4 -9.95 0.62 -17.38
CA GLN A 4 -8.82 -0.12 -17.92
C GLN A 4 -7.60 0.31 -17.11
N VAL A 5 -6.60 -0.58 -16.98
CA VAL A 5 -5.32 -0.31 -16.31
C VAL A 5 -5.28 -0.50 -14.77
N LYS A 6 -5.99 -1.49 -14.19
CA LYS A 6 -5.79 -1.81 -12.74
C LYS A 6 -4.34 -2.23 -12.41
N ILE A 7 -3.68 -3.00 -13.28
CA ILE A 7 -2.33 -3.51 -13.01
C ILE A 7 -1.25 -2.48 -13.32
N GLU A 8 -1.38 -1.71 -14.40
CA GLU A 8 -0.38 -0.70 -14.74
C GLU A 8 -0.49 0.54 -13.84
N HIS A 9 -1.67 0.84 -13.29
CA HIS A 9 -1.78 1.78 -12.15
C HIS A 9 -1.01 1.26 -10.92
N LEU A 10 -1.14 -0.03 -10.57
CA LEU A 10 -0.38 -0.64 -9.47
C LEU A 10 1.13 -0.60 -9.71
N ARG A 11 1.58 -0.81 -10.95
CA ARG A 11 3.00 -0.70 -11.33
C ARG A 11 3.52 0.72 -11.14
N HIS A 12 2.79 1.72 -11.61
CA HIS A 12 3.18 3.11 -11.43
C HIS A 12 3.28 3.50 -9.95
N HIS A 13 2.33 3.03 -9.13
CA HIS A 13 2.43 3.20 -7.68
C HIS A 13 3.63 2.46 -7.08
N LEU A 14 3.95 1.24 -7.53
CA LEU A 14 5.12 0.50 -7.08
C LEU A 14 6.43 1.22 -7.42
N GLU A 15 6.53 1.83 -8.61
CA GLU A 15 7.66 2.67 -9.00
C GLU A 15 7.79 3.88 -8.07
N ASN A 16 6.69 4.58 -7.80
CA ASN A 16 6.66 5.71 -6.88
C ASN A 16 7.06 5.30 -5.45
N LEU A 17 6.62 4.13 -4.97
CA LEU A 17 7.04 3.58 -3.68
C LEU A 17 8.53 3.25 -3.69
N THR A 18 9.05 2.66 -4.76
CA THR A 18 10.48 2.28 -4.86
C THR A 18 11.40 3.50 -4.80
N SER A 19 10.96 4.63 -5.35
CA SER A 19 11.69 5.91 -5.25
C SER A 19 11.63 6.57 -3.86
N HIS A 20 10.74 6.12 -2.98
CA HIS A 20 10.54 6.66 -1.63
C HIS A 20 10.63 5.54 -0.58
N PRO A 21 11.83 5.23 -0.07
CA PRO A 21 12.04 4.06 0.81
C PRO A 21 11.15 4.07 2.06
N ASP A 22 10.88 5.25 2.64
CA ASP A 22 10.00 5.38 3.81
C ASP A 22 8.56 4.94 3.49
N LEU A 23 8.04 5.33 2.33
CA LEU A 23 6.70 4.94 1.88
C LEU A 23 6.64 3.47 1.50
N ARG A 24 7.73 2.96 0.90
CA ARG A 24 7.86 1.53 0.58
C ARG A 24 7.75 0.68 1.84
N GLU A 25 8.50 1.04 2.88
CA GLU A 25 8.51 0.27 4.12
C GLU A 25 7.19 0.39 4.87
N ALA A 26 6.59 1.59 4.89
CA ALA A 26 5.25 1.78 5.43
C ALA A 26 4.19 0.95 4.68
N MET A 27 4.25 0.90 3.35
CA MET A 27 3.33 0.05 2.58
C MET A 27 3.59 -1.43 2.84
N ARG A 28 4.86 -1.81 3.01
CA ARG A 28 5.28 -3.18 3.33
C ARG A 28 4.69 -3.66 4.65
N THR A 29 4.76 -2.84 5.70
CA THR A 29 4.18 -3.20 7.01
C THR A 29 2.66 -3.30 6.93
N VAL A 30 1.98 -2.40 6.20
CA VAL A 30 0.52 -2.44 6.02
C VAL A 30 0.04 -3.70 5.31
N VAL A 31 0.79 -4.20 4.32
CA VAL A 31 0.42 -5.44 3.60
C VAL A 31 0.96 -6.71 4.27
N ALA A 32 1.79 -6.59 5.31
CA ALA A 32 2.35 -7.72 6.04
C ALA A 32 1.39 -8.34 7.05
N VAL A 33 0.43 -7.58 7.55
CA VAL A 33 -0.53 -7.96 8.58
C VAL A 33 -1.95 -7.86 8.03
N ASP A 34 -2.81 -8.81 8.37
CA ASP A 34 -4.16 -8.87 7.79
C ASP A 34 -5.13 -7.90 8.49
N GLU A 35 -4.82 -7.52 9.72
CA GLU A 35 -5.49 -6.49 10.50
C GLU A 35 -5.04 -5.05 10.17
N PRO A 36 -5.89 -4.03 10.40
CA PRO A 36 -5.49 -2.63 10.31
C PRO A 36 -4.43 -2.28 11.36
N ILE A 37 -3.39 -1.54 10.96
CA ILE A 37 -2.29 -1.09 11.83
C ILE A 37 -2.12 0.42 11.85
N GLN A 38 -1.41 0.93 12.84
CA GLN A 38 -0.96 2.32 12.84
C GLN A 38 0.40 2.42 12.17
N ILE A 39 0.58 3.43 11.34
CA ILE A 39 1.86 3.82 10.76
C ILE A 39 2.05 5.32 10.99
N ASP A 40 3.24 5.84 10.69
CA ASP A 40 3.53 7.27 10.77
C ASP A 40 2.48 8.13 10.03
N ASP A 41 2.16 9.31 10.58
CA ASP A 41 1.13 10.20 10.04
C ASP A 41 1.48 10.75 8.65
N GLN A 42 2.77 11.03 8.40
CA GLN A 42 3.25 11.49 7.11
C GLN A 42 3.12 10.38 6.06
N ALA A 43 3.47 9.15 6.44
CA ALA A 43 3.27 7.98 5.59
C ALA A 43 1.78 7.71 5.32
N THR A 44 0.95 7.79 6.35
CA THR A 44 -0.51 7.66 6.25
C THR A 44 -1.09 8.66 5.25
N PHE A 45 -0.75 9.94 5.40
CA PHE A 45 -1.25 11.00 4.53
C PHE A 45 -0.83 10.78 3.07
N LYS A 46 0.45 10.46 2.83
CA LYS A 46 0.98 10.23 1.49
C LYS A 46 0.35 8.99 0.83
N LEU A 47 0.33 7.85 1.51
CA LEU A 47 -0.23 6.60 0.99
C LEU A 47 -1.75 6.72 0.75
N LYS A 48 -2.48 7.43 1.61
CA LYS A 48 -3.90 7.74 1.41
C LYS A 48 -4.12 8.64 0.20
N SER A 49 -3.28 9.66 0.01
CA SER A 49 -3.36 10.58 -1.14
C SER A 49 -3.05 9.88 -2.47
N MET A 50 -2.19 8.85 -2.43
CA MET A 50 -1.93 7.96 -3.57
C MET A 50 -3.06 6.95 -3.82
N GLY A 51 -4.04 6.85 -2.93
CA GLY A 51 -5.14 5.88 -3.03
C GLY A 51 -4.72 4.43 -2.76
N LEU A 52 -3.64 4.20 -2.01
CA LEU A 52 -3.13 2.85 -1.73
C LEU A 52 -3.74 2.22 -0.48
N ILE A 53 -4.14 3.06 0.47
CA ILE A 53 -4.68 2.66 1.77
C ILE A 53 -5.97 3.42 2.08
N ARG A 54 -6.73 2.92 3.05
CA ARG A 54 -7.83 3.65 3.70
C ARG A 54 -7.57 3.73 5.21
N LYS A 55 -8.08 4.79 5.85
CA LYS A 55 -8.06 4.92 7.32
C LYS A 55 -9.30 4.26 7.92
N GLN A 56 -9.11 3.55 9.01
CA GLN A 56 -10.13 3.03 9.90
C GLN A 56 -9.82 3.54 11.32
N GLY A 57 -10.39 4.68 11.67
CA GLY A 57 -9.96 5.46 12.84
C GLY A 57 -8.51 5.92 12.67
N ASP A 58 -7.65 5.59 13.63
CA ASP A 58 -6.22 5.88 13.61
C ASP A 58 -5.38 4.81 12.92
N ARG A 59 -6.02 3.70 12.50
CA ARG A 59 -5.37 2.60 11.80
C ARG A 59 -5.57 2.71 10.30
N VAL A 60 -4.77 1.97 9.56
CA VAL A 60 -4.79 1.91 8.10
C VAL A 60 -4.85 0.48 7.63
N GLU A 61 -5.53 0.27 6.51
CA GLU A 61 -5.59 -1.00 5.81
C GLU A 61 -5.43 -0.76 4.29
N PRO A 62 -4.95 -1.75 3.51
CA PRO A 62 -4.91 -1.65 2.06
C PRO A 62 -6.29 -1.31 1.47
N LEU A 63 -6.34 -0.62 0.33
CA LEU A 63 -7.61 -0.25 -0.29
C LEU A 63 -8.45 -1.49 -0.70
N GLY A 64 -7.82 -2.66 -0.87
CA GLY A 64 -8.48 -3.95 -0.98
C GLY A 64 -7.50 -5.11 -1.22
N ASP A 65 -8.02 -6.32 -1.30
CA ASP A 65 -7.21 -7.55 -1.37
C ASP A 65 -6.28 -7.59 -2.57
N LEU A 66 -6.70 -7.04 -3.72
CA LEU A 66 -5.84 -6.94 -4.90
C LEU A 66 -4.57 -6.13 -4.61
N TYR A 67 -4.69 -5.01 -3.89
CA TYR A 67 -3.54 -4.18 -3.51
C TYR A 67 -2.67 -4.95 -2.52
N ARG A 68 -3.29 -5.56 -1.50
CA ARG A 68 -2.63 -6.39 -0.50
C ARG A 68 -1.77 -7.47 -1.17
N PHE A 69 -2.35 -8.35 -1.98
CA PHE A 69 -1.63 -9.46 -2.61
C PHE A 69 -0.55 -8.98 -3.58
N TYR A 70 -0.84 -7.96 -4.39
CA TYR A 70 0.12 -7.41 -5.35
C TYR A 70 1.35 -6.85 -4.65
N PHE A 71 1.17 -5.95 -3.68
CA PHE A 71 2.28 -5.32 -2.97
C PHE A 71 2.98 -6.30 -2.03
N ARG A 72 2.27 -7.26 -1.40
CA ARG A 72 2.91 -8.30 -0.57
C ARG A 72 3.92 -9.12 -1.39
N SER A 73 3.52 -9.55 -2.60
CA SER A 73 4.40 -10.26 -3.52
C SER A 73 5.55 -9.39 -4.04
N ARG A 74 5.28 -8.14 -4.43
CA ARG A 74 6.28 -7.25 -5.04
C ARG A 74 7.25 -6.61 -4.05
N LEU A 75 6.85 -6.44 -2.80
CA LEU A 75 7.68 -5.87 -1.73
C LEU A 75 8.47 -6.94 -0.97
N GLY A 76 8.39 -8.21 -1.36
CA GLY A 76 9.13 -9.29 -0.71
C GLY A 76 8.69 -9.53 0.73
N VAL A 77 7.39 -9.40 1.00
CA VAL A 77 6.81 -9.80 2.26
C VAL A 77 6.63 -11.32 2.20
N ASN A 78 7.73 -12.04 2.40
CA ASN A 78 7.69 -13.46 2.68
C ASN A 78 7.11 -13.61 4.08
N GLN A 79 5.92 -14.22 4.17
CA GLN A 79 5.45 -14.75 5.44
C GLN A 79 6.45 -15.84 5.83
N GLY A 80 7.19 -15.59 6.92
CA GLY A 80 7.97 -16.62 7.60
C GLY A 80 7.03 -17.60 8.28
#